data_AF-A0A7S4D709-F1
#
_entry.id   AF-A0A7S4D709-F1
#
_cell.length_a   1.000
_cell.length_b   1.000
_cell.length_c   1.000
_cell.angle_alpha   90.00
_cell.angle_beta   90.00
_cell.angle_gamma   90.00
#
_symmetry.space_group_name_H-M   'P 1'
#
loop_
_entity.id
_entity.type
_entity.pdbx_description
1 polymer ?
#
loop_
_entity_poly.entity_id
_entity_poly.type
_entity_poly.pdbx_seq_one_letter_code
_entity_poly.pdbx_strand_id
1 'polypeptide(L)'
;MEGPIKMTLLIACLLILLQQGESASFFRPETARLSLLDSNTISQSVIDAEYAVRGPILDRAMELEADLAAGVDLPFDEIVSCNIGNPQALQQAPLSYVRDVLAMVLRPPLMEA
;
A
#
# COMPACT_ATOMS: atom_id res chain seq x y z
N MET A 1 -18.35 -27.24 -12.06
CA MET A 1 -19.45 -26.27 -12.20
C MET A 1 -18.87 -24.88 -12.06
N GLU A 2 -18.18 -24.40 -13.10
CA GLU A 2 -17.71 -23.02 -13.19
C GLU A 2 -18.72 -22.29 -14.09
N GLY A 3 -19.58 -21.49 -13.45
CA GLY A 3 -20.73 -20.88 -14.10
C GLY A 3 -20.40 -19.72 -15.05
N PRO A 4 -21.43 -19.19 -15.74
CA PRO A 4 -21.33 -18.09 -16.72
C PRO A 4 -20.83 -16.74 -16.16
N ILE A 5 -20.54 -16.66 -14.86
CA ILE A 5 -20.15 -15.44 -14.14
C ILE A 5 -18.76 -14.93 -14.58
N LYS A 6 -17.81 -15.82 -14.91
CA LYS A 6 -16.46 -15.42 -15.34
C LYS A 6 -16.44 -14.78 -16.74
N MET A 7 -17.38 -15.14 -17.62
CA MET A 7 -17.47 -14.56 -18.97
C MET A 7 -18.12 -13.16 -18.95
N THR A 8 -19.11 -12.94 -18.07
CA THR A 8 -19.77 -11.64 -17.92
C THR A 8 -18.82 -10.57 -17.37
N LEU A 9 -17.91 -10.94 -16.45
CA LEU A 9 -16.95 -9.99 -15.88
C LEU A 9 -15.90 -9.53 -16.91
N LEU A 10 -15.47 -10.42 -17.80
CA LEU A 10 -14.51 -10.08 -18.85
C LEU A 10 -15.11 -9.13 -19.90
N ILE A 11 -16.38 -9.32 -20.27
CA ILE A 11 -17.09 -8.45 -21.22
C ILE A 11 -17.36 -7.07 -20.60
N ALA A 12 -17.71 -7.02 -19.31
CA ALA A 12 -17.87 -5.74 -18.59
C ALA A 12 -16.54 -4.96 -18.51
N CYS A 13 -15.42 -5.64 -18.27
CA CYS A 13 -14.09 -5.02 -18.23
C CYS A 13 -13.66 -4.50 -19.61
N LEU A 14 -13.96 -5.24 -20.68
CA LEU A 14 -13.66 -4.80 -22.06
C LEU A 14 -14.52 -3.61 -22.50
N LEU A 15 -15.78 -3.55 -22.07
CA LEU A 15 -16.69 -2.42 -22.34
C LEU A 15 -16.29 -1.15 -21.58
N ILE A 16 -15.82 -1.28 -20.32
CA ILE A 16 -15.29 -0.15 -19.55
C ILE A 16 -14.02 0.40 -20.20
N LEU A 17 -13.12 -0.46 -20.69
CA LEU A 17 -11.90 -0.04 -21.37
C LEU A 17 -12.15 0.58 -22.75
N LEU A 18 -13.19 0.17 -23.47
CA LEU A 18 -13.57 0.76 -24.77
C LEU A 18 -14.34 2.08 -24.64
N GLN A 19 -14.84 2.43 -23.45
CA GLN A 19 -15.51 3.71 -23.17
C GLN A 19 -14.59 4.81 -22.65
N GLN A 20 -13.32 4.52 -22.31
CA GLN A 20 -12.34 5.55 -21.94
C GLN A 20 -11.68 6.16 -23.19
N GLY A 21 -12.52 6.74 -24.04
CA GLY A 21 -12.10 7.57 -25.16
C GLY A 21 -12.20 9.05 -24.79
N GLU A 22 -11.39 9.53 -23.84
CA GLU A 22 -11.17 10.97 -23.65
C GLU A 22 -9.68 11.27 -23.45
N SER A 23 -9.12 11.87 -24.50
CA SER A 23 -7.96 12.75 -24.55
C SER A 23 -7.16 12.90 -23.26
N ALA A 24 -6.01 12.21 -23.17
CA ALA A 24 -4.97 12.57 -22.22
C ALA A 24 -4.47 13.99 -22.53
N SER A 25 -5.06 14.98 -21.89
CA SER A 25 -4.50 16.33 -21.84
C SER A 25 -3.23 16.26 -21.00
N PHE A 26 -2.10 16.31 -21.68
CA PHE A 26 -0.79 16.48 -21.06
C PHE A 26 -0.82 17.72 -20.15
N PHE A 27 -0.61 17.50 -18.85
CA PHE A 27 -0.66 18.53 -17.80
C PHE A 27 0.24 19.71 -18.19
N ARG A 28 -0.38 20.84 -18.52
CA ARG A 28 0.31 22.10 -18.81
C ARG A 28 0.32 22.88 -17.50
N PRO A 29 1.48 23.13 -16.87
CA PRO A 29 1.51 23.89 -15.63
C PRO A 29 1.24 25.35 -15.99
N GLU A 30 -0.02 25.74 -15.86
CA GLU A 30 -0.38 27.15 -15.69
C GLU A 30 0.23 27.56 -14.34
N THR A 31 0.89 28.71 -14.29
CA THR A 31 1.57 29.23 -13.09
C THR A 31 0.55 29.56 -12.01
N ALA A 32 0.06 28.53 -11.32
CA ALA A 32 -0.86 28.63 -10.22
C ALA A 32 -0.17 29.36 -9.06
N ARG A 33 -0.81 30.43 -8.58
CA ARG A 33 -0.48 30.99 -7.27
C ARG A 33 -0.54 29.84 -6.26
N LEU A 34 0.48 29.69 -5.42
CA LEU A 34 0.51 28.70 -4.36
C LEU A 34 -0.69 28.94 -3.43
N SER A 35 -1.76 28.17 -3.64
CA SER A 35 -2.88 28.08 -2.70
C SER A 35 -2.44 27.29 -1.47
N LEU A 36 -3.03 27.59 -0.32
CA LEU A 36 -2.86 26.77 0.87
C LEU A 36 -3.32 25.34 0.55
N LEU A 37 -2.54 24.34 0.96
CA LEU A 37 -2.90 22.94 0.75
C LEU A 37 -4.04 22.56 1.70
N ASP A 38 -5.21 22.34 1.12
CA ASP A 38 -6.39 21.77 1.76
C ASP A 38 -7.02 20.68 0.88
N SER A 39 -8.01 19.95 1.42
CA SER A 39 -8.71 18.88 0.71
C SER A 39 -9.42 19.33 -0.57
N ASN A 40 -9.75 20.61 -0.71
CA ASN A 40 -10.39 21.17 -1.91
C ASN A 40 -9.36 21.56 -2.98
N THR A 41 -8.10 21.74 -2.60
CA THR A 41 -7.00 22.10 -3.53
C THR A 41 -6.25 20.90 -4.09
N ILE A 42 -6.38 19.72 -3.48
CA ILE A 42 -5.76 18.48 -3.99
C ILE A 42 -6.62 17.84 -5.07
N SER A 43 -6.01 17.01 -5.92
CA SER A 43 -6.71 16.30 -6.99
C SER A 43 -7.80 15.38 -6.44
N GLN A 44 -9.00 15.43 -7.03
CA GLN A 44 -10.11 14.56 -6.66
C GLN A 44 -9.75 13.08 -6.79
N SER A 45 -8.91 12.71 -7.76
CA SER A 45 -8.44 11.33 -7.92
C SER A 45 -7.63 10.82 -6.73
N VAL A 46 -7.00 11.71 -5.96
CA VAL A 46 -6.28 11.34 -4.71
C VAL A 46 -7.27 11.16 -3.57
N ILE A 47 -8.32 11.98 -3.51
CA ILE A 47 -9.38 11.89 -2.51
C ILE A 47 -10.17 10.59 -2.67
N ASP A 48 -10.48 10.23 -3.92
CA ASP A 48 -11.25 9.04 -4.26
C ASP A 48 -10.41 7.75 -4.26
N ALA A 49 -9.09 7.86 -4.14
CA ALA A 49 -8.20 6.70 -4.15
C ALA A 49 -8.29 5.92 -2.83
N GLU A 50 -8.67 4.64 -2.92
CA GLU A 50 -8.70 3.74 -1.77
C GLU A 50 -7.51 2.77 -1.76
N TYR A 51 -6.90 2.60 -0.58
CA TYR A 51 -5.83 1.62 -0.36
C TYR A 51 -6.17 0.71 0.83
N ALA A 52 -6.96 -0.33 0.55
CA ALA A 52 -7.53 -1.23 1.56
C ALA A 52 -6.49 -1.93 2.47
N VAL A 53 -5.25 -2.06 2.01
CA VAL A 53 -4.16 -2.72 2.76
C VAL A 53 -3.73 -1.90 3.99
N ARG A 54 -3.87 -0.58 3.94
CA ARG A 54 -3.60 0.35 5.05
C ARG A 54 -4.79 1.30 5.24
N GLY A 55 -5.94 0.71 5.55
CA GLY A 55 -7.18 1.42 5.82
C GLY A 55 -7.65 1.30 7.27
N PRO A 56 -8.96 1.49 7.53
CA PRO A 56 -9.52 1.59 8.88
C PRO A 56 -9.28 0.38 9.80
N ILE A 57 -9.11 -0.81 9.23
CA ILE A 57 -8.79 -2.02 10.00
C ILE A 57 -7.41 -1.91 10.64
N LEU A 58 -6.43 -1.36 9.92
CA LEU A 58 -5.09 -1.14 10.45
C LEU A 58 -5.11 -0.07 11.54
N ASP A 59 -5.87 1.02 11.32
CA ASP A 59 -6.04 2.08 12.33
C ASP A 59 -6.61 1.52 13.63
N ARG A 60 -7.66 0.69 13.54
CA ARG A 60 -8.25 0.04 14.72
C ARG A 60 -7.29 -0.95 15.40
N ALA A 61 -6.49 -1.68 14.61
CA ALA A 61 -5.46 -2.56 15.17
C ALA A 61 -4.41 -1.76 15.96
N MET A 62 -3.98 -0.60 15.46
CA MET A 62 -3.01 0.27 16.15
C MET A 62 -3.59 0.85 17.45
N GLU A 63 -4.87 1.23 17.47
CA GLU A 63 -5.54 1.65 18.72
C GLU A 63 -5.54 0.52 19.77
N LEU A 64 -5.88 -0.70 19.35
CA LEU A 64 -5.91 -1.86 20.24
C LEU A 64 -4.50 -2.25 20.72
N GLU A 65 -3.46 -2.12 19.88
CA GLU A 65 -2.07 -2.28 20.31
C GLU A 65 -1.68 -1.25 21.38
N ALA A 66 -2.14 -0.01 21.26
CA ALA A 66 -1.93 1.02 22.28
C ALA A 66 -2.68 0.71 23.58
N ASP A 67 -3.92 0.21 23.49
CA ASP A 67 -4.71 -0.25 24.64
C ASP A 67 -3.99 -1.41 25.37
N LEU A 68 -3.49 -2.40 24.64
CA LEU A 68 -2.68 -3.50 25.20
C LEU A 68 -1.43 -2.96 25.90
N ALA A 69 -0.70 -2.03 25.28
CA ALA A 69 0.49 -1.41 25.87
C ALA A 69 0.18 -0.59 27.13
N ALA A 70 -1.03 -0.04 27.24
CA ALA A 70 -1.51 0.67 28.42
C ALA A 70 -2.04 -0.28 29.53
N GLY A 71 -2.10 -1.58 29.27
CA GLY A 71 -2.58 -2.60 30.22
C GLY A 71 -4.10 -2.71 30.29
N VAL A 72 -4.82 -2.31 29.24
CA VAL A 72 -6.26 -2.54 29.11
C VAL A 72 -6.51 -4.04 28.95
N ASP A 73 -7.46 -4.58 29.70
CA ASP A 73 -7.87 -5.99 29.61
C ASP A 73 -8.69 -6.20 28.34
N LEU A 74 -8.07 -6.84 27.35
CA LEU A 74 -8.67 -7.20 26.06
C LEU A 74 -8.74 -8.73 25.96
N PRO A 75 -9.64 -9.30 25.14
CA PRO A 75 -9.82 -10.76 25.05
C PRO A 75 -8.68 -11.50 24.32
N PHE A 76 -7.52 -10.85 24.17
CA PHE A 76 -6.31 -11.35 23.51
C PHE A 76 -5.10 -10.57 24.06
N ASP A 77 -3.92 -11.19 24.03
CA ASP A 77 -2.69 -10.61 24.58
C ASP A 77 -1.83 -9.90 23.52
N GLU A 78 -2.05 -10.20 22.24
CA GLU A 78 -1.27 -9.67 21.12
C GLU A 78 -2.10 -9.54 19.84
N ILE A 79 -1.63 -8.67 18.94
CA ILE A 79 -2.17 -8.51 17.59
C ILE A 79 -1.13 -8.99 16.59
N VAL A 80 -1.52 -9.94 15.72
CA VAL A 80 -0.67 -10.47 14.65
C VAL A 80 -1.06 -9.83 13.33
N SER A 81 -0.13 -9.10 12.72
CA SER A 81 -0.34 -8.44 11.42
C SER A 81 -0.37 -9.44 10.27
N CYS A 82 -1.57 -9.78 9.81
CA CYS A 82 -1.82 -10.66 8.64
C CYS A 82 -2.35 -9.91 7.41
N ASN A 83 -2.39 -8.57 7.44
CA ASN A 83 -2.96 -7.72 6.38
C ASN A 83 -1.99 -7.45 5.22
N ILE A 84 -0.68 -7.54 5.45
CA ILE A 84 0.36 -7.29 4.44
C ILE A 84 1.25 -8.52 4.35
N GLY A 85 1.64 -8.87 3.12
CA GLY A 85 2.70 -9.84 2.85
C GLY A 85 4.07 -9.31 3.29
N ASN A 86 4.32 -9.25 4.60
CA ASN A 86 5.61 -8.92 5.20
C ASN A 86 6.15 -10.11 6.01
N PRO A 87 6.73 -11.11 5.34
CA PRO A 87 7.23 -12.30 6.02
C PRO A 87 8.30 -12.01 7.08
N GLN A 88 9.09 -10.94 6.91
CA GLN A 88 10.13 -10.58 7.88
C GLN A 88 9.55 -10.06 9.19
N ALA A 89 8.39 -9.38 9.16
CA ALA A 89 7.64 -9.05 10.38
C ALA A 89 7.16 -10.31 11.12
N LEU A 90 6.94 -11.39 10.38
CA LEU A 90 6.60 -12.72 10.92
C LEU A 90 7.84 -13.62 11.07
N GLN A 91 8.99 -13.02 11.37
CA GLN A 91 10.24 -13.73 11.71
C GLN A 91 10.86 -14.58 10.60
N GLN A 92 10.51 -14.34 9.33
CA GLN A 92 11.28 -14.95 8.23
C GLN A 92 12.73 -14.45 8.26
N ALA A 93 13.68 -15.40 8.36
CA ALA A 93 15.10 -15.08 8.29
C ALA A 93 15.45 -14.45 6.92
N PRO A 94 16.15 -13.31 6.89
CA PRO A 94 16.66 -12.74 5.65
C PRO A 94 17.65 -13.66 4.94
N LEU A 95 17.69 -13.61 3.61
CA LEU A 95 18.65 -14.40 2.83
C LEU A 95 20.07 -13.85 2.95
N SER A 96 21.01 -14.68 3.41
CA SER A 96 22.42 -14.27 3.64
C SER A 96 23.08 -13.73 2.38
N TYR A 97 23.01 -14.46 1.26
CA TYR A 97 23.68 -14.05 0.02
C TYR A 97 23.28 -12.64 -0.44
N VAL A 98 21.99 -12.31 -0.41
CA VAL A 98 21.50 -10.97 -0.81
C VAL A 98 22.00 -9.91 0.16
N ARG A 99 22.03 -10.21 1.46
CA ARG A 99 22.55 -9.29 2.48
C ARG A 99 24.04 -9.07 2.37
N ASP A 100 24.81 -10.12 2.07
CA ASP A 100 26.27 -10.06 1.93
C ASP A 100 26.64 -9.19 0.73
N VAL A 101 25.98 -9.40 -0.41
CA VAL A 101 26.16 -8.56 -1.62
C VAL A 101 25.79 -7.11 -1.32
N LEU A 102 24.63 -6.87 -0.69
CA LEU A 102 24.21 -5.52 -0.32
C LEU A 102 25.21 -4.84 0.63
N ALA A 103 25.76 -5.58 1.60
CA ALA A 103 26.76 -5.06 2.53
C ALA A 103 28.05 -4.64 1.81
N MET A 104 28.54 -5.44 0.85
CA MET A 104 29.71 -5.11 0.05
C MET A 104 29.47 -3.87 -0.83
N VAL A 105 28.29 -3.73 -1.42
CA VAL A 105 27.94 -2.55 -2.24
C VAL A 105 27.81 -1.29 -1.38
N LEU A 106 27.16 -1.38 -0.22
CA LEU A 106 26.98 -0.24 0.69
C LEU A 106 28.25 0.16 1.42
N ARG A 107 29.19 -0.79 1.62
CA ARG A 107 30.49 -0.55 2.27
C ARG A 107 31.61 -1.25 1.50
N PRO A 108 32.09 -0.66 0.38
CA PRO A 108 33.13 -1.27 -0.46
C PRO A 108 34.42 -1.70 0.25
N PRO A 109 34.91 -1.00 1.31
CA PRO A 109 36.10 -1.45 2.04
C PRO A 109 35.97 -2.83 2.70
N LEU A 110 34.76 -3.40 2.83
CA LEU A 110 34.56 -4.78 3.31
C LEU A 110 35.11 -5.84 2.33
N MET A 111 35.36 -5.48 1.07
CA MET A 111 35.92 -6.39 0.07
C MET A 111 37.45 -6.39 0.04
N GLU A 112 38.10 -5.48 0.76
CA GLU A 112 39.56 -5.27 0.72
C GLU A 112 40.30 -5.92 1.91
N ALA A 113 39.56 -6.58 2.82
CA ALA A 113 40.09 -7.21 4.03
C ALA A 113 40.51 -8.67 3.82
#